data_AF-A0A964KJS9-F1
#
_entry.id   AF-A0A964KJS9-F1
#
_cell.length_a   1.000
_cell.length_b   1.000
_cell.length_c   1.000
_cell.angle_alpha   90.00
_cell.angle_beta   90.00
_cell.angle_gamma   90.00
#
_symmetry.space_group_name_H-M   'P 1'
#
loop_
_entity.id
_entity.type
_entity.pdbx_description
1 polymer ?
#
loop_
_entity_poly.entity_id
_entity_poly.type
_entity_poly.pdbx_seq_one_letter_code
_entity_poly.pdbx_strand_id
1 'polypeptide(L)'
;MVVLAVVAIGILSACTKEPAGKVSISAPADLAKVVSPFKVQMAAQGVTVEPASAGVNDGRGHHHVIIDDNLSPKGQPIPSDVNRLQFGKGQSEATLDLAPGEHTIRLFFAKGDHIPYDPIITSSIKGTVTEQRKVSFSEPAIGAQVISPFIVKMAAQSLVVEPATAGIHEGAGHHYIIVDADLPTAGQPIPSDAQHLHFGKAQTEATLDLAPGKHTLRLVFADGNHSPYDPAVTSAIEVTVTQQRKVSFLEPSDGAQIASTFTVKMGATGLVVEPATAGVHEGGGHHLG
;
A
#
# COMPACT_ATOMS: atom_id res chain seq x y z
N MET A 1 -5.00 -93.68 3.60
CA MET A 1 -5.37 -92.35 3.05
C MET A 1 -6.13 -91.59 4.12
N VAL A 2 -5.48 -90.64 4.78
CA VAL A 2 -6.15 -89.61 5.59
C VAL A 2 -5.60 -88.30 5.07
N VAL A 3 -6.45 -87.51 4.43
CA VAL A 3 -6.10 -86.23 3.82
C VAL A 3 -6.10 -85.17 4.91
N LEU A 4 -4.94 -84.57 5.16
CA LEU A 4 -4.77 -83.42 6.04
C LEU A 4 -5.20 -82.16 5.27
N ALA A 5 -6.39 -81.64 5.58
CA ALA A 5 -6.87 -80.38 5.02
C ALA A 5 -6.20 -79.20 5.74
N VAL A 6 -5.27 -78.53 5.08
CA VAL A 6 -4.70 -77.25 5.52
C VAL A 6 -5.72 -76.16 5.23
N VAL A 7 -6.30 -75.57 6.28
CA VAL A 7 -7.13 -74.37 6.16
C VAL A 7 -6.19 -73.17 6.04
N ALA A 8 -6.05 -72.64 4.83
CA ALA A 8 -5.40 -71.36 4.60
C ALA A 8 -6.34 -70.23 5.05
N ILE A 9 -6.05 -69.61 6.19
CA ILE A 9 -6.70 -68.38 6.62
C ILE A 9 -6.14 -67.24 5.76
N GLY A 10 -6.85 -66.89 4.70
CA GLY A 10 -6.59 -65.69 3.92
C GLY A 10 -6.94 -64.47 4.76
N ILE A 11 -5.92 -63.70 5.15
CA ILE A 11 -6.10 -62.39 5.76
C ILE A 11 -6.57 -61.46 4.63
N LEU A 12 -7.87 -61.18 4.55
CA LEU A 12 -8.37 -60.09 3.71
C LEU A 12 -7.88 -58.77 4.33
N SER A 13 -6.82 -58.18 3.77
CA SER A 13 -6.57 -56.75 3.96
C SER A 13 -7.75 -56.00 3.36
N ALA A 14 -8.62 -55.47 4.23
CA ALA A 14 -9.62 -54.51 3.81
C ALA A 14 -8.88 -53.26 3.31
N CYS A 15 -8.85 -53.06 1.98
CA CYS A 15 -8.57 -51.74 1.42
C CYS A 15 -9.67 -50.79 1.92
N THR A 16 -9.40 -50.06 2.99
CA THR A 16 -10.20 -48.92 3.40
C THR A 16 -10.14 -47.91 2.25
N LYS A 17 -11.24 -47.78 1.52
CA LYS A 17 -11.39 -46.81 0.43
C LYS A 17 -11.02 -45.43 0.97
N GLU A 18 -9.96 -44.82 0.43
CA GLU A 18 -9.55 -43.47 0.85
C GLU A 18 -10.74 -42.50 0.74
N PRO A 19 -10.91 -41.58 1.70
CA PRO A 19 -12.04 -40.68 1.73
C PRO A 19 -12.04 -39.80 0.48
N ALA A 20 -13.22 -39.64 -0.13
CA ALA A 20 -13.45 -38.77 -1.29
C ALA A 20 -13.45 -37.28 -0.88
N GLY A 21 -12.32 -36.81 -0.34
CA GLY A 21 -12.12 -35.44 0.10
C GLY A 21 -11.93 -34.45 -1.06
N LYS A 22 -12.23 -33.18 -0.79
CA LYS A 22 -11.97 -32.06 -1.68
C LYS A 22 -11.37 -30.91 -0.89
N VAL A 23 -10.53 -30.12 -1.56
CA VAL A 23 -10.10 -28.82 -1.06
C VAL A 23 -10.41 -27.75 -2.09
N SER A 24 -10.52 -26.50 -1.66
CA SER A 24 -10.71 -25.36 -2.56
C SER A 24 -10.03 -24.11 -2.00
N ILE A 25 -9.71 -23.19 -2.92
CA ILE A 25 -9.33 -21.83 -2.57
C ILE A 25 -10.60 -20.98 -2.72
N SER A 26 -11.13 -20.45 -1.62
CA SER A 26 -12.36 -19.65 -1.61
C SER A 26 -12.10 -18.16 -1.85
N ALA A 27 -10.89 -17.70 -1.58
CA ALA A 27 -10.41 -16.37 -1.91
C ALA A 27 -8.89 -16.42 -2.12
N PRO A 28 -8.32 -15.67 -3.08
CA PRO A 28 -9.03 -14.94 -4.11
C PRO A 28 -9.74 -15.89 -5.10
N ALA A 29 -10.68 -15.37 -5.88
CA ALA A 29 -11.36 -16.16 -6.92
C ALA A 29 -10.39 -16.55 -8.04
N ASP A 30 -10.73 -17.57 -8.82
CA ASP A 30 -9.96 -17.92 -10.02
C ASP A 30 -9.96 -16.76 -11.02
N LEU A 31 -8.79 -16.50 -11.61
CA LEU A 31 -8.48 -15.37 -12.50
C LEU A 31 -8.58 -13.99 -11.85
N ALA A 32 -8.61 -13.90 -10.51
CA ALA A 32 -8.66 -12.62 -9.81
C ALA A 32 -7.38 -11.80 -10.03
N LYS A 33 -7.57 -10.48 -10.11
CA LYS A 33 -6.50 -9.49 -9.95
C LYS A 33 -6.41 -9.10 -8.47
N VAL A 34 -5.24 -9.22 -7.87
CA VAL A 34 -5.00 -8.92 -6.45
C VAL A 34 -3.78 -8.02 -6.28
N VAL A 35 -3.73 -7.25 -5.20
CA VAL A 35 -2.56 -6.44 -4.84
C VAL A 35 -1.78 -7.17 -3.75
N SER A 36 -0.44 -7.22 -3.87
CA SER A 36 0.41 -7.83 -2.85
C SER A 36 0.56 -6.91 -1.61
N PRO A 37 0.56 -7.45 -0.38
CA PRO A 37 0.26 -8.84 -0.03
C PRO A 37 -1.26 -9.11 0.01
N PHE A 38 -1.68 -10.34 -0.28
CA PHE A 38 -3.09 -10.73 -0.27
C PHE A 38 -3.33 -12.00 0.54
N LYS A 39 -4.55 -12.15 1.06
CA LYS A 39 -4.98 -13.35 1.77
C LYS A 39 -5.49 -14.42 0.82
N VAL A 40 -5.07 -15.65 1.06
CA VAL A 40 -5.61 -16.88 0.48
C VAL A 40 -6.41 -17.60 1.56
N GLN A 41 -7.66 -17.95 1.26
CA GLN A 41 -8.54 -18.73 2.12
C GLN A 41 -8.71 -20.12 1.54
N MET A 42 -8.49 -21.14 2.37
CA MET A 42 -8.48 -22.54 2.02
C MET A 42 -9.62 -23.24 2.75
N ALA A 43 -10.33 -24.10 2.03
CA ALA A 43 -11.40 -24.92 2.57
C ALA A 43 -11.15 -26.40 2.27
N ALA A 44 -11.70 -27.26 3.14
CA ALA A 44 -11.66 -28.70 3.01
C ALA A 44 -13.06 -29.29 3.26
N GLN A 45 -13.46 -30.25 2.43
CA GLN A 45 -14.74 -30.96 2.54
C GLN A 45 -14.49 -32.47 2.44
N GLY A 46 -15.08 -33.26 3.33
CA GLY A 46 -14.91 -34.72 3.37
C GLY A 46 -13.56 -35.20 3.92
N VAL A 47 -12.66 -34.28 4.27
CA VAL A 47 -11.42 -34.50 5.03
C VAL A 47 -11.31 -33.46 6.14
N THR A 48 -10.57 -33.77 7.20
CA THR A 48 -10.41 -32.89 8.37
C THR A 48 -9.02 -32.27 8.41
N VAL A 49 -8.97 -30.94 8.49
CA VAL A 49 -7.71 -30.21 8.70
C VAL A 49 -7.21 -30.45 10.13
N GLU A 50 -5.97 -30.89 10.28
CA GLU A 50 -5.33 -31.25 11.55
C GLU A 50 -3.84 -30.88 11.50
N PRO A 51 -3.21 -30.49 12.61
CA PRO A 51 -1.77 -30.25 12.65
C PRO A 51 -0.97 -31.49 12.25
N ALA A 52 0.12 -31.30 11.50
CA ALA A 52 1.03 -32.38 11.10
C ALA A 52 1.63 -33.11 12.32
N SER A 53 1.78 -32.42 13.45
CA SER A 53 2.24 -33.00 14.72
C SER A 53 1.29 -34.03 15.33
N ALA A 54 0.06 -34.14 14.83
CA ALA A 54 -0.89 -35.17 15.25
C ALA A 54 -0.62 -36.55 14.60
N GLY A 55 0.37 -36.64 13.70
CA GLY A 55 0.73 -37.87 12.99
C GLY A 55 -0.14 -38.14 11.77
N VAL A 56 -0.09 -39.37 11.26
CA VAL A 56 -0.86 -39.81 10.10
C VAL A 56 -2.16 -40.44 10.56
N ASN A 57 -3.29 -39.76 10.31
CA ASN A 57 -4.63 -40.21 10.67
C ASN A 57 -5.52 -40.25 9.42
N ASP A 58 -6.35 -41.30 9.31
CA ASP A 58 -7.22 -41.51 8.15
C ASP A 58 -8.18 -40.33 7.93
N GLY A 59 -8.18 -39.79 6.70
CA GLY A 59 -9.01 -38.65 6.31
C GLY A 59 -8.62 -37.32 6.96
N ARG A 60 -7.47 -37.26 7.64
CA ARG A 60 -6.94 -36.05 8.24
C ARG A 60 -5.63 -35.63 7.59
N GLY A 61 -5.31 -34.34 7.71
CA GLY A 61 -4.13 -33.79 7.07
C GLY A 61 -4.12 -32.27 7.12
N HIS A 62 -3.29 -31.67 6.31
CA HIS A 62 -3.13 -30.22 6.27
C HIS A 62 -2.85 -29.70 4.87
N HIS A 63 -2.98 -28.38 4.75
CA HIS A 63 -2.83 -27.67 3.49
C HIS A 63 -1.36 -27.43 3.14
N HIS A 64 -1.06 -27.48 1.85
CA HIS A 64 0.16 -26.98 1.25
C HIS A 64 -0.21 -26.04 0.11
N VAL A 65 0.43 -24.88 0.02
CA VAL A 65 0.26 -23.94 -1.08
C VAL A 65 1.51 -23.98 -1.93
N ILE A 66 1.33 -24.29 -3.21
CA ILE A 66 2.37 -24.38 -4.22
C ILE A 66 2.19 -23.21 -5.19
N ILE A 67 3.23 -22.40 -5.36
CA ILE A 67 3.23 -21.17 -6.16
C ILE A 67 4.10 -21.39 -7.39
N ASP A 68 3.54 -21.22 -8.58
CA ASP A 68 4.20 -21.26 -9.91
C ASP A 68 5.07 -22.48 -10.23
N ASP A 69 5.00 -23.51 -9.41
CA ASP A 69 5.63 -24.78 -9.65
C ASP A 69 4.61 -25.72 -10.33
N ASN A 70 5.09 -26.76 -11.01
CA ASN A 70 4.32 -27.88 -11.58
C ASN A 70 4.55 -29.20 -10.82
N LEU A 71 4.87 -29.11 -9.51
CA LEU A 71 4.96 -30.24 -8.59
C LEU A 71 3.90 -31.32 -8.84
N SER A 72 4.38 -32.56 -8.97
CA SER A 72 3.60 -33.79 -9.02
C SER A 72 4.21 -34.77 -8.00
N PRO A 73 3.79 -34.73 -6.73
CA PRO A 73 4.36 -35.57 -5.68
C PRO A 73 3.83 -36.98 -5.87
N LYS A 74 4.61 -37.85 -6.52
CA LYS A 74 4.27 -39.25 -6.81
C LYS A 74 4.38 -40.12 -5.55
N GLY A 75 3.56 -39.85 -4.54
CA GLY A 75 3.59 -40.53 -3.24
C GLY A 75 4.79 -40.16 -2.35
N GLN A 76 5.45 -39.05 -2.65
CA GLN A 76 6.57 -38.52 -1.86
C GLN A 76 6.11 -37.33 -1.01
N PRO A 77 6.77 -37.05 0.14
CA PRO A 77 6.51 -35.85 0.92
C PRO A 77 6.66 -34.58 0.07
N ILE A 78 5.73 -33.64 0.22
CA ILE A 78 5.86 -32.32 -0.38
C ILE A 78 7.00 -31.58 0.35
N PRO A 79 8.08 -31.17 -0.35
CA PRO A 79 9.14 -30.40 0.27
C PRO A 79 8.64 -28.98 0.61
N SER A 80 9.18 -28.39 1.66
CA SER A 80 8.90 -27.00 2.01
C SER A 80 10.05 -26.08 1.59
N ASP A 81 9.69 -25.04 0.85
CA ASP A 81 10.59 -23.98 0.38
C ASP A 81 9.77 -22.70 0.11
N VAL A 82 10.40 -21.66 -0.45
CA VAL A 82 9.74 -20.37 -0.71
C VAL A 82 8.53 -20.45 -1.64
N ASN A 83 8.46 -21.44 -2.53
CA ASN A 83 7.35 -21.65 -3.46
C ASN A 83 6.41 -22.76 -2.99
N ARG A 84 6.74 -23.43 -1.88
CA ARG A 84 6.00 -24.57 -1.33
C ARG A 84 5.78 -24.37 0.16
N LEU A 85 4.72 -23.63 0.44
CA LEU A 85 4.39 -23.21 1.79
C LEU A 85 3.59 -24.30 2.49
N GLN A 86 4.03 -24.66 3.69
CA GLN A 86 3.43 -25.72 4.49
C GLN A 86 2.58 -25.14 5.62
N PHE A 87 1.34 -25.59 5.73
CA PHE A 87 0.38 -25.14 6.76
C PHE A 87 0.12 -26.26 7.77
N GLY A 88 1.19 -26.83 8.31
CA GLY A 88 1.18 -27.96 9.25
C GLY A 88 0.63 -27.67 10.65
N LYS A 89 0.11 -26.47 10.93
CA LYS A 89 -0.57 -26.13 12.20
C LYS A 89 -2.10 -26.14 12.04
N GLY A 90 -2.61 -26.59 10.90
CA GLY A 90 -4.05 -26.64 10.61
C GLY A 90 -4.63 -25.30 10.18
N GLN A 91 -3.83 -24.41 9.58
CA GLN A 91 -4.30 -23.10 9.13
C GLN A 91 -5.27 -23.24 7.93
N SER A 92 -6.33 -22.42 7.92
CA SER A 92 -7.27 -22.29 6.80
C SER A 92 -7.08 -21.00 6.00
N GLU A 93 -6.11 -20.16 6.38
CA GLU A 93 -5.76 -18.96 5.63
C GLU A 93 -4.24 -18.72 5.63
N ALA A 94 -3.76 -18.01 4.61
CA ALA A 94 -2.37 -17.63 4.43
C ALA A 94 -2.28 -16.24 3.81
N THR A 95 -1.31 -15.43 4.23
CA THR A 95 -0.97 -14.20 3.49
C THR A 95 0.18 -14.51 2.54
N LEU A 96 -0.01 -14.23 1.25
CA LEU A 96 1.02 -14.36 0.24
C LEU A 96 1.53 -12.97 -0.16
N ASP A 97 2.86 -12.85 -0.23
CA ASP A 97 3.54 -11.67 -0.76
C ASP A 97 4.28 -12.09 -2.03
N LEU A 98 3.66 -11.82 -3.19
CA LEU A 98 4.15 -12.23 -4.49
C LEU A 98 4.53 -11.00 -5.31
N ALA A 99 5.55 -11.15 -6.14
CA ALA A 99 5.90 -10.12 -7.11
C ALA A 99 4.73 -9.88 -8.09
N PRO A 100 4.65 -8.71 -8.77
CA PRO A 100 3.64 -8.51 -9.80
C PRO A 100 3.83 -9.46 -10.98
N GLY A 101 2.72 -9.98 -11.52
CA GLY A 101 2.74 -10.91 -12.63
C GLY A 101 1.60 -11.91 -12.59
N GLU A 102 1.62 -12.83 -13.55
CA GLU A 102 0.70 -13.98 -13.58
C GLU A 102 1.21 -15.06 -12.64
N HIS A 103 0.35 -15.56 -11.76
CA HIS A 103 0.65 -16.60 -10.80
C HIS A 103 -0.34 -17.75 -10.88
N THR A 104 0.13 -18.97 -10.67
CA THR A 104 -0.69 -20.16 -10.42
C THR A 104 -0.49 -20.61 -8.98
N ILE A 105 -1.58 -20.65 -8.21
CA ILE A 105 -1.60 -21.09 -6.82
C ILE A 105 -2.31 -22.43 -6.77
N ARG A 106 -1.60 -23.48 -6.35
CA ARG A 106 -2.15 -24.83 -6.20
C ARG A 106 -2.20 -25.21 -4.74
N LEU A 107 -3.38 -25.61 -4.28
CA LEU A 107 -3.63 -26.14 -2.96
C LEU A 107 -3.52 -27.66 -3.00
N PHE A 108 -2.69 -28.23 -2.15
CA PHE A 108 -2.60 -29.67 -1.93
C PHE A 108 -3.07 -29.99 -0.51
N PHE A 109 -3.72 -31.14 -0.35
CA PHE A 109 -4.01 -31.72 0.94
C PHE A 109 -3.16 -32.97 1.14
N ALA A 110 -2.42 -33.01 2.24
CA ALA A 110 -1.51 -34.11 2.55
C ALA A 110 -1.64 -34.56 4.00
N LYS A 111 -1.29 -35.82 4.24
CA LYS A 111 -1.29 -36.45 5.57
C LYS A 111 -0.23 -35.81 6.48
N GLY A 112 -0.17 -36.20 7.75
CA GLY A 112 0.80 -35.65 8.71
C GLY A 112 2.28 -35.85 8.34
N ASP A 113 2.57 -36.81 7.46
CA ASP A 113 3.90 -37.05 6.87
C ASP A 113 4.18 -36.23 5.60
N HIS A 114 3.28 -35.31 5.22
CA HIS A 114 3.32 -34.48 4.01
C HIS A 114 3.17 -35.24 2.70
N ILE A 115 2.77 -36.51 2.76
CA ILE A 115 2.47 -37.30 1.56
C ILE A 115 1.01 -37.03 1.15
N PRO A 116 0.76 -36.60 -0.10
CA PRO A 116 -0.60 -36.44 -0.61
C PRO A 116 -1.40 -37.73 -0.57
N TYR A 117 -2.73 -37.60 -0.57
CA TYR A 117 -3.66 -38.72 -0.79
C TYR A 117 -3.58 -39.25 -2.23
N ASP A 118 -4.09 -40.46 -2.48
CA ASP A 118 -4.20 -41.08 -3.81
C ASP A 118 -5.66 -41.55 -4.09
N PRO A 119 -6.43 -40.82 -4.90
CA PRO A 119 -6.00 -39.73 -5.78
C PRO A 119 -5.66 -38.45 -5.03
N ILE A 120 -4.76 -37.64 -5.61
CA ILE A 120 -4.33 -36.36 -5.05
C ILE A 120 -5.55 -35.45 -4.86
N ILE A 121 -5.76 -35.03 -3.60
CA ILE A 121 -6.73 -34.01 -3.24
C ILE A 121 -6.08 -32.65 -3.47
N THR A 122 -6.47 -31.97 -4.54
CA THR A 122 -5.91 -30.67 -4.94
C THR A 122 -6.94 -29.74 -5.54
N SER A 123 -6.63 -28.45 -5.54
CA SER A 123 -7.35 -27.39 -6.23
C SER A 123 -6.33 -26.36 -6.73
N SER A 124 -6.68 -25.59 -7.75
CA SER A 124 -5.81 -24.55 -8.27
C SER A 124 -6.61 -23.33 -8.70
N ILE A 125 -6.01 -22.17 -8.51
CA ILE A 125 -6.44 -20.93 -9.14
C ILE A 125 -5.27 -20.33 -9.90
N LYS A 126 -5.59 -19.52 -10.90
CA LYS A 126 -4.66 -18.58 -11.53
C LYS A 126 -5.07 -17.17 -11.15
N GLY A 127 -4.16 -16.22 -11.19
CA GLY A 127 -4.48 -14.83 -10.94
C GLY A 127 -3.33 -13.90 -11.32
N THR A 128 -3.64 -12.62 -11.40
CA THR A 128 -2.64 -11.58 -11.65
C THR A 128 -2.39 -10.83 -10.36
N VAL A 129 -1.13 -10.74 -9.94
CA VAL A 129 -0.70 -9.86 -8.86
C VAL A 129 -0.31 -8.53 -9.48
N THR A 130 -0.91 -7.45 -9.00
CA THR A 130 -0.64 -6.08 -9.44
C THR A 130 0.11 -5.30 -8.37
N GLU A 131 1.00 -4.40 -8.78
CA GLU A 131 1.62 -3.42 -7.89
C GLU A 131 0.57 -2.57 -7.17
N GLN A 132 0.86 -2.19 -5.94
CA GLN A 132 0.01 -1.26 -5.20
C GLN A 132 0.09 0.15 -5.84
N ARG A 133 -1.08 0.73 -6.14
CA ARG A 133 -1.19 2.13 -6.57
C ARG A 133 -0.80 3.05 -5.42
N LYS A 134 0.10 4.00 -5.67
CA LYS A 134 0.55 4.96 -4.66
C LYS A 134 0.71 6.34 -5.26
N VAL A 135 0.42 7.36 -4.47
CA VAL A 135 0.85 8.75 -4.71
C VAL A 135 1.67 9.23 -3.53
N SER A 136 2.55 10.20 -3.73
CA SER A 136 3.36 10.79 -2.66
C SER A 136 3.80 12.21 -3.02
N PHE A 137 4.12 13.00 -1.99
CA PHE A 137 4.91 14.20 -2.17
C PHE A 137 6.39 13.83 -2.20
N SER A 138 7.08 14.13 -3.29
CA SER A 138 8.54 14.02 -3.38
C SER A 138 9.24 15.28 -2.86
N GLU A 139 8.52 16.41 -2.84
CA GLU A 139 8.94 17.67 -2.23
C GLU A 139 7.68 18.45 -1.78
N PRO A 140 7.69 19.13 -0.62
CA PRO A 140 8.71 19.07 0.42
C PRO A 140 8.66 17.75 1.22
N ALA A 141 9.69 17.50 2.03
CA ALA A 141 9.70 16.36 2.94
C ALA A 141 8.64 16.52 4.06
N ILE A 142 8.22 15.40 4.65
CA ILE A 142 7.33 15.39 5.83
C ILE A 142 7.96 16.22 6.95
N GLY A 143 7.20 17.17 7.49
CA GLY A 143 7.62 18.05 8.59
C GLY A 143 8.49 19.23 8.17
N ALA A 144 8.67 19.47 6.86
CA ALA A 144 9.53 20.55 6.38
C ALA A 144 9.06 21.94 6.83
N GLN A 145 10.03 22.81 7.13
CA GLN A 145 9.80 24.25 7.20
C GLN A 145 10.01 24.87 5.83
N VAL A 146 9.01 25.60 5.35
CA VAL A 146 9.02 26.23 4.02
C VAL A 146 8.68 27.72 4.13
N ILE A 147 9.01 28.51 3.11
CA ILE A 147 8.64 29.93 3.02
C ILE A 147 7.62 30.05 1.89
N SER A 148 6.50 30.73 2.13
CA SER A 148 5.50 30.95 1.08
C SER A 148 5.97 32.01 0.05
N PRO A 149 5.71 31.81 -1.25
CA PRO A 149 5.19 30.59 -1.86
C PRO A 149 6.27 29.50 -2.00
N PHE A 150 5.88 28.24 -1.91
CA PHE A 150 6.79 27.09 -2.03
C PHE A 150 6.33 26.09 -3.08
N ILE A 151 7.27 25.33 -3.63
CA ILE A 151 6.98 24.29 -4.61
C ILE A 151 6.63 22.99 -3.89
N VAL A 152 5.61 22.30 -4.40
CA VAL A 152 5.32 20.90 -4.11
C VAL A 152 5.52 20.08 -5.37
N LYS A 153 6.07 18.88 -5.21
CA LYS A 153 6.24 17.89 -6.27
C LYS A 153 5.52 16.61 -5.89
N MET A 154 4.74 16.09 -6.82
CA MET A 154 3.84 14.95 -6.67
C MET A 154 4.35 13.81 -7.54
N ALA A 155 4.38 12.61 -6.98
CA ALA A 155 4.75 11.39 -7.68
C ALA A 155 3.60 10.38 -7.61
N ALA A 156 3.44 9.61 -8.69
CA ALA A 156 2.48 8.52 -8.78
C ALA A 156 3.21 7.24 -9.20
N GLN A 157 2.87 6.11 -8.57
CA GLN A 157 3.39 4.78 -8.84
C GLN A 157 2.23 3.87 -9.23
N SER A 158 2.43 3.09 -10.30
CA SER A 158 1.42 2.17 -10.86
C SER A 158 0.12 2.88 -11.26
N LEU A 159 0.25 4.15 -11.64
CA LEU A 159 -0.81 5.08 -12.02
C LEU A 159 -0.32 5.91 -13.21
N VAL A 160 -1.24 6.29 -14.09
CA VAL A 160 -0.97 7.17 -15.23
C VAL A 160 -1.54 8.56 -14.93
N VAL A 161 -0.66 9.56 -14.84
CA VAL A 161 -1.09 10.95 -14.66
C VAL A 161 -1.47 11.53 -16.01
N GLU A 162 -2.74 11.92 -16.20
CA GLU A 162 -3.29 12.44 -17.44
C GLU A 162 -4.21 13.65 -17.19
N PRO A 163 -4.52 14.46 -18.23
CA PRO A 163 -5.47 15.55 -18.08
C PRO A 163 -6.88 15.03 -17.79
N ALA A 164 -7.64 15.76 -16.96
CA ALA A 164 -9.04 15.45 -16.66
C ALA A 164 -9.93 15.42 -17.93
N THR A 165 -9.48 16.06 -19.02
CA THR A 165 -10.16 16.06 -20.32
C THR A 165 -9.90 14.80 -21.14
N ALA A 166 -9.01 13.89 -20.70
CA ALA A 166 -8.69 12.65 -21.41
C ALA A 166 -9.82 11.61 -21.34
N GLY A 167 -10.80 11.79 -20.45
CA GLY A 167 -11.86 10.82 -20.20
C GLY A 167 -11.56 9.98 -18.96
N ILE A 168 -12.26 8.84 -18.81
CA ILE A 168 -12.07 7.92 -17.68
C ILE A 168 -11.33 6.69 -18.20
N HIS A 169 -10.10 6.49 -17.72
CA HIS A 169 -9.32 5.29 -18.00
C HIS A 169 -8.91 4.59 -16.71
N GLU A 170 -8.91 3.25 -16.73
CA GLU A 170 -8.55 2.46 -15.56
C GLU A 170 -7.09 2.72 -15.15
N GLY A 171 -6.88 3.13 -13.89
CA GLY A 171 -5.55 3.40 -13.37
C GLY A 171 -4.94 4.71 -13.85
N ALA A 172 -5.74 5.57 -14.49
CA ALA A 172 -5.33 6.90 -14.91
C ALA A 172 -6.16 8.01 -14.23
N GLY A 173 -5.65 9.23 -14.27
CA GLY A 173 -6.32 10.38 -13.69
C GLY A 173 -5.36 11.49 -13.31
N HIS A 174 -5.70 12.29 -12.30
CA HIS A 174 -4.94 13.48 -11.94
C HIS A 174 -4.89 13.72 -10.43
N HIS A 175 -3.99 14.62 -10.03
CA HIS A 175 -3.75 14.95 -8.63
C HIS A 175 -4.74 15.99 -8.10
N TYR A 176 -5.01 15.88 -6.81
CA TYR A 176 -5.58 16.92 -5.96
C TYR A 176 -4.72 17.09 -4.72
N ILE A 177 -4.58 18.33 -4.25
CA ILE A 177 -4.02 18.60 -2.93
C ILE A 177 -5.13 19.17 -2.06
N ILE A 178 -5.42 18.47 -0.97
CA ILE A 178 -6.36 18.91 0.05
C ILE A 178 -5.58 19.58 1.17
N VAL A 179 -5.89 20.85 1.44
CA VAL A 179 -5.19 21.69 2.41
C VAL A 179 -6.07 21.86 3.64
N ASP A 180 -5.63 21.32 4.77
CA ASP A 180 -6.29 21.45 6.08
C ASP A 180 -7.77 21.04 6.10
N ALA A 181 -8.15 20.10 5.24
CA ALA A 181 -9.47 19.49 5.24
C ALA A 181 -9.38 17.96 5.23
N ASP A 182 -10.48 17.30 5.59
CA ASP A 182 -10.58 15.84 5.57
C ASP A 182 -10.49 15.28 4.15
N LEU A 183 -10.16 13.98 4.05
CA LEU A 183 -10.13 13.30 2.76
C LEU A 183 -11.54 13.25 2.15
N PRO A 184 -11.69 13.55 0.85
CA PRO A 184 -12.93 13.31 0.14
C PRO A 184 -13.33 11.83 0.18
N THR A 185 -14.63 11.56 0.15
CA THR A 185 -15.16 10.19 0.09
C THR A 185 -14.76 9.51 -1.22
N ALA A 186 -14.25 8.28 -1.13
CA ALA A 186 -13.93 7.47 -2.30
C ALA A 186 -15.14 7.30 -3.24
N GLY A 187 -14.91 7.38 -4.55
CA GLY A 187 -15.94 7.25 -5.59
C GLY A 187 -16.93 8.41 -5.68
N GLN A 188 -16.75 9.49 -4.91
CA GLN A 188 -17.58 10.70 -5.01
C GLN A 188 -16.78 11.87 -5.59
N PRO A 189 -17.41 12.78 -6.35
CA PRO A 189 -16.74 13.96 -6.87
C PRO A 189 -16.12 14.80 -5.75
N ILE A 190 -14.86 15.19 -5.94
CA ILE A 190 -14.14 16.07 -5.03
C ILE A 190 -14.76 17.49 -5.10
N PRO A 191 -15.01 18.15 -3.96
CA PRO A 191 -15.49 19.53 -3.94
C PRO A 191 -14.59 20.50 -4.71
N SER A 192 -15.19 21.54 -5.29
CA SER A 192 -14.47 22.62 -5.96
C SER A 192 -14.48 23.86 -5.06
N ASP A 193 -13.52 23.93 -4.14
CA ASP A 193 -13.36 25.03 -3.19
C ASP A 193 -11.88 25.36 -2.96
N ALA A 194 -11.61 26.33 -2.09
CA ALA A 194 -10.25 26.82 -1.82
C ALA A 194 -9.33 25.81 -1.12
N GLN A 195 -9.88 24.80 -0.45
CA GLN A 195 -9.12 23.77 0.25
C GLN A 195 -8.83 22.55 -0.64
N HIS A 196 -9.55 22.39 -1.76
CA HIS A 196 -9.42 21.28 -2.69
C HIS A 196 -8.77 21.72 -4.00
N LEU A 197 -7.44 21.76 -4.03
CA LEU A 197 -6.68 22.26 -5.17
C LEU A 197 -6.64 21.23 -6.30
N HIS A 198 -7.14 21.61 -7.48
CA HIS A 198 -7.29 20.75 -8.64
C HIS A 198 -6.11 20.83 -9.63
N PHE A 199 -5.51 19.68 -9.94
CA PHE A 199 -4.39 19.57 -10.90
C PHE A 199 -4.74 18.71 -12.13
N GLY A 200 -5.86 19.02 -12.77
CA GLY A 200 -6.42 18.27 -13.92
C GLY A 200 -5.74 18.47 -15.28
N LYS A 201 -4.56 19.07 -15.34
CA LYS A 201 -3.76 19.19 -16.58
C LYS A 201 -2.54 18.25 -16.54
N ALA A 202 -2.64 17.15 -15.80
CA ALA A 202 -1.55 16.22 -15.53
C ALA A 202 -0.35 16.86 -14.81
N GLN A 203 -0.57 17.87 -13.96
CA GLN A 203 0.55 18.49 -13.24
C GLN A 203 1.15 17.51 -12.22
N THR A 204 2.47 17.48 -12.17
CA THR A 204 3.27 16.77 -11.17
C THR A 204 4.01 17.73 -10.23
N GLU A 205 3.85 19.03 -10.43
CA GLU A 205 4.38 20.08 -9.58
C GLU A 205 3.41 21.27 -9.50
N ALA A 206 3.45 21.98 -8.38
CA ALA A 206 2.66 23.18 -8.17
C ALA A 206 3.36 24.13 -7.21
N THR A 207 3.07 25.42 -7.34
CA THR A 207 3.46 26.43 -6.35
C THR A 207 2.27 26.66 -5.42
N LEU A 208 2.45 26.45 -4.13
CA LEU A 208 1.45 26.72 -3.11
C LEU A 208 1.78 28.03 -2.40
N ASP A 209 0.77 28.88 -2.26
CA ASP A 209 0.82 30.09 -1.45
C ASP A 209 -0.11 29.92 -0.24
N LEU A 210 0.48 29.60 0.91
CA LEU A 210 -0.24 29.31 2.14
C LEU A 210 0.13 30.33 3.20
N ALA A 211 -0.82 30.59 4.10
CA ALA A 211 -0.58 31.44 5.24
C ALA A 211 0.54 30.86 6.15
N PRO A 212 1.20 31.67 6.97
CA PRO A 212 2.18 31.17 7.91
C PRO A 212 1.51 30.33 9.00
N GLY A 213 2.06 29.16 9.30
CA GLY A 213 1.47 28.22 10.24
C GLY A 213 1.77 26.76 9.92
N LYS A 214 1.21 25.85 10.70
CA LYS A 214 1.23 24.42 10.39
C LYS A 214 0.08 24.08 9.43
N HIS A 215 0.39 23.33 8.39
CA HIS A 215 -0.57 22.87 7.40
C HIS A 215 -0.45 21.36 7.19
N THR A 216 -1.58 20.68 7.03
CA THR A 216 -1.63 19.31 6.54
C THR A 216 -1.98 19.31 5.07
N LEU A 217 -1.11 18.75 4.24
CA LEU A 217 -1.33 18.57 2.81
C LEU A 217 -1.64 17.10 2.55
N ARG A 218 -2.79 16.82 1.95
CA ARG A 218 -3.19 15.46 1.55
C ARG A 218 -3.22 15.39 0.03
N LEU A 219 -2.38 14.54 -0.55
CA LEU A 219 -2.41 14.23 -1.97
C LEU A 219 -3.47 13.16 -2.22
N VAL A 220 -4.34 13.41 -3.19
CA VAL A 220 -5.40 12.48 -3.61
C VAL A 220 -5.28 12.27 -5.11
N PHE A 221 -5.36 11.02 -5.55
CA PHE A 221 -5.46 10.68 -6.97
C PHE A 221 -6.91 10.39 -7.33
N ALA A 222 -7.43 11.08 -8.35
CA ALA A 222 -8.81 10.96 -8.79
C ALA A 222 -8.88 10.65 -10.28
N ASP A 223 -9.95 9.98 -10.71
CA ASP A 223 -10.22 9.67 -12.10
C ASP A 223 -10.67 10.90 -12.91
N GLY A 224 -10.95 10.73 -14.21
CA GLY A 224 -11.46 11.81 -15.07
C GLY A 224 -12.78 12.44 -14.60
N ASN A 225 -13.56 11.75 -13.76
CA ASN A 225 -14.77 12.27 -13.13
C ASN A 225 -14.49 13.01 -11.82
N HIS A 226 -13.22 13.31 -11.52
CA HIS A 226 -12.81 14.04 -10.33
C HIS A 226 -13.20 13.28 -9.06
N SER A 227 -13.32 11.95 -9.14
CA SER A 227 -13.68 11.09 -8.01
C SER A 227 -12.45 10.30 -7.55
N PRO A 228 -12.12 10.27 -6.25
CA PRO A 228 -11.03 9.43 -5.76
C PRO A 228 -11.35 7.96 -6.08
N TYR A 229 -10.32 7.18 -6.37
CA TYR A 229 -10.47 5.72 -6.53
C TYR A 229 -11.08 5.07 -5.28
N ASP A 230 -11.65 3.87 -5.41
CA ASP A 230 -12.08 3.03 -4.29
C ASP A 230 -11.36 1.67 -4.36
N PRO A 231 -10.45 1.36 -3.41
CA PRO A 231 -10.04 2.20 -2.29
C PRO A 231 -9.25 3.46 -2.72
N ALA A 232 -9.32 4.52 -1.91
CA ALA A 232 -8.68 5.80 -2.20
C ALA A 232 -7.15 5.69 -2.23
N VAL A 233 -6.55 6.24 -3.29
CA VAL A 233 -5.09 6.36 -3.42
C VAL A 233 -4.67 7.73 -2.92
N THR A 234 -4.10 7.77 -1.72
CA THR A 234 -3.79 9.03 -1.03
C THR A 234 -2.43 8.99 -0.33
N SER A 235 -1.92 10.17 0.02
CA SER A 235 -0.76 10.38 0.88
C SER A 235 -0.91 11.69 1.63
N ALA A 236 -0.21 11.86 2.75
CA ALA A 236 -0.29 13.09 3.53
C ALA A 236 1.07 13.47 4.11
N ILE A 237 1.33 14.77 4.16
CA ILE A 237 2.48 15.36 4.84
C ILE A 237 2.02 16.54 5.70
N GLU A 238 2.73 16.80 6.79
CA GLU A 238 2.65 18.08 7.51
C GLU A 238 3.78 18.99 7.04
N VAL A 239 3.50 20.29 6.89
CA VAL A 239 4.50 21.33 6.62
C VAL A 239 4.29 22.50 7.55
N THR A 240 5.37 23.21 7.88
CA THR A 240 5.28 24.48 8.62
C THR A 240 5.71 25.62 7.70
N VAL A 241 4.75 26.46 7.34
CA VAL A 241 4.98 27.64 6.53
C VAL A 241 5.44 28.78 7.42
N THR A 242 6.57 29.36 7.07
CA THR A 242 7.21 30.49 7.78
C THR A 242 7.15 31.74 6.92
N GLN A 243 7.11 32.90 7.58
CA GLN A 243 7.19 34.18 6.89
C GLN A 243 8.63 34.49 6.52
N GLN A 244 8.84 35.04 5.32
CA GLN A 244 10.13 35.62 4.98
C GLN A 244 10.38 36.83 5.89
N ARG A 245 11.42 36.75 6.72
CA ARG A 245 11.86 37.86 7.59
C ARG A 245 13.10 38.51 6.96
N LYS A 246 13.05 39.82 6.71
CA LYS A 246 14.17 40.57 6.12
C LYS A 246 14.23 41.98 6.69
N VAL A 247 15.43 42.48 6.98
CA VAL A 247 15.69 43.91 7.18
C VAL A 247 16.52 44.40 5.99
N SER A 248 16.27 45.62 5.53
CA SER A 248 16.97 46.20 4.38
C SER A 248 17.14 47.71 4.52
N PHE A 249 18.26 48.24 4.03
CA PHE A 249 18.34 49.67 3.74
C PHE A 249 17.51 49.97 2.49
N LEU A 250 16.56 50.89 2.63
CA LEU A 250 15.81 51.46 1.52
C LEU A 250 16.60 52.65 0.95
N GLU A 251 17.21 53.45 1.83
CA GLU A 251 18.11 54.55 1.48
C GLU A 251 19.19 54.72 2.57
N PRO A 252 20.41 55.15 2.21
CA PRO A 252 20.92 55.27 0.84
C PRO A 252 21.12 53.89 0.17
N SER A 253 21.08 53.83 -1.17
CA SER A 253 21.39 52.59 -1.91
C SER A 253 22.87 52.25 -1.81
N ASP A 254 23.21 50.97 -1.99
CA ASP A 254 24.61 50.53 -2.01
C ASP A 254 25.43 51.32 -3.05
N GLY A 255 26.62 51.78 -2.64
CA GLY A 255 27.50 52.63 -3.45
C GLY A 255 27.10 54.12 -3.56
N ALA A 256 26.05 54.57 -2.89
CA ALA A 256 25.68 55.99 -2.90
C ALA A 256 26.75 56.87 -2.25
N GLN A 257 27.12 57.95 -2.93
CA GLN A 257 27.91 59.03 -2.33
C GLN A 257 26.97 59.85 -1.44
N ILE A 258 27.25 59.87 -0.14
CA ILE A 258 26.40 60.51 0.88
C ILE A 258 27.13 61.67 1.54
N ALA A 259 26.36 62.67 1.98
CA ALA A 259 26.90 63.79 2.74
C ALA A 259 27.37 63.34 4.14
N SER A 260 28.09 64.21 4.85
CA SER A 260 28.52 63.95 6.24
C SER A 260 27.35 63.78 7.21
N THR A 261 26.16 64.28 6.86
CA THR A 261 24.90 64.05 7.57
C THR A 261 23.83 63.71 6.55
N PHE A 262 23.15 62.59 6.75
CA PHE A 262 22.12 62.08 5.84
C PHE A 262 21.12 61.22 6.61
N THR A 263 19.97 60.96 6.00
CA THR A 263 18.91 60.11 6.56
C THR A 263 19.05 58.69 6.06
N VAL A 264 18.98 57.72 6.96
CA VAL A 264 18.84 56.30 6.62
C VAL A 264 17.37 55.92 6.68
N LYS A 265 16.85 55.34 5.60
CA LYS A 265 15.54 54.69 5.60
C LYS A 265 15.77 53.19 5.66
N MET A 266 15.24 52.56 6.69
CA MET A 266 15.28 51.12 6.87
C MET A 266 13.89 50.54 6.60
N GLY A 267 13.85 49.36 5.99
CA GLY A 267 12.66 48.56 5.77
C GLY A 267 12.78 47.23 6.49
N ALA A 268 11.65 46.70 6.92
CA ALA A 268 11.55 45.37 7.48
C ALA A 268 10.37 44.62 6.85
N THR A 269 10.59 43.38 6.42
CA THR A 269 9.58 42.47 5.86
C THR A 269 9.39 41.32 6.82
N GLY A 270 8.14 40.95 7.11
CA GLY A 270 7.81 39.87 8.04
C GLY A 270 8.20 40.14 9.51
N LEU A 271 8.50 41.40 9.84
CA LEU A 271 8.92 41.86 11.16
C LEU A 271 8.10 43.09 11.55
N VAL A 272 7.75 43.20 12.84
CA VAL A 272 7.13 44.40 13.41
C VAL A 272 8.26 45.31 13.93
N VAL A 273 8.24 46.59 13.56
CA VAL A 273 9.18 47.60 14.06
C VAL A 273 8.48 48.39 15.15
N GLU A 274 8.99 48.31 16.38
CA GLU A 274 8.40 48.97 17.55
C GLU A 274 9.39 49.95 18.20
N PRO A 275 8.91 51.05 18.83
CA PRO A 275 9.77 51.93 19.61
C PRO A 275 10.43 51.16 20.77
N ALA A 276 11.69 51.44 21.08
CA ALA A 276 12.41 50.79 22.17
C ALA A 276 11.73 50.94 23.56
N THR A 277 10.80 51.89 23.70
CA THR A 277 10.01 52.13 24.91
C THR A 277 8.82 51.18 25.09
N ALA A 278 8.48 50.35 24.08
CA ALA A 278 7.32 49.46 24.12
C ALA A 278 7.53 48.19 24.98
N GLY A 279 8.76 47.91 25.42
CA GLY A 279 9.10 46.67 26.11
C GLY A 279 9.43 45.53 25.15
N VAL A 280 9.84 44.37 25.68
CA VAL A 280 10.27 43.22 24.85
C VAL A 280 9.07 42.32 24.55
N HIS A 281 8.83 42.06 23.26
CA HIS A 281 7.83 41.12 22.77
C HIS A 281 8.45 40.11 21.80
N GLU A 282 7.84 38.94 21.67
CA GLU A 282 8.36 37.86 20.82
C GLU A 282 8.37 38.29 19.34
N GLY A 283 9.55 38.45 18.75
CA GLY A 283 9.74 38.96 17.39
C GLY A 283 10.15 40.45 17.27
N GLY A 284 10.22 41.18 18.39
CA GLY A 284 10.72 42.56 18.43
C GLY A 284 12.26 42.62 18.43
N GLY A 285 12.84 43.43 17.54
CA GLY A 285 14.28 43.74 17.52
C GLY A 285 14.52 45.20 17.90
N HIS A 286 15.40 45.43 18.88
CA HIS A 286 15.78 46.78 19.32
C HIS A 286 16.93 47.29 18.44
N HIS A 287 16.76 48.43 17.75
CA HIS A 287 17.88 49.16 17.16
C HIS A 287 18.25 50.31 18.10
N LEU A 288 19.49 50.30 18.62
CA LEU A 288 20.07 51.44 19.34
C LEU A 288 20.16 52.63 18.38
N GLY A 289 19.62 53.77 18.82
CA GLY A 289 19.67 55.05 18.11
C GLY A 289 21.00 55.76 18.24
#